data_AF-A0ABD1LSD4-F1
#
_entry.id   AF-A0ABD1LSD4-F1
#
_cell.length_a   1.000
_cell.length_b   1.000
_cell.length_c   1.000
_cell.angle_alpha   90.00
_cell.angle_beta   90.00
_cell.angle_gamma   90.00
#
_symmetry.space_group_name_H-M   'P 1'
#
loop_
_entity.id
_entity.type
_entity.pdbx_description
1 polymer ?
#
loop_
_entity_poly.entity_id
_entity_poly.type
_entity_poly.pdbx_seq_one_letter_code
_entity_poly.pdbx_strand_id
1 'polypeptide(L)'
;MGQRAVGGDKSGRGLRQFSMKVCEKVESKGRTNYNEVADELVAEFADPSNGVSTPDQQQYDEKNIRRRVYDALNVLMAMDIISKDKKEIQWKGLPRTSLSDIEELKTERLGLRNRIEKKTAYLQELEEQVRTAL
;
A
#
# COMPACT_ATOMS: atom_id res chain seq x y z
N MET A 1 3.02 26.08 -16.13
CA MET A 1 2.48 25.99 -14.75
C MET A 1 1.09 25.37 -14.82
N GLY A 2 1.02 24.03 -14.86
CA GLY A 2 -0.27 23.32 -14.90
C GLY A 2 -0.90 23.33 -13.52
N GLN A 3 -1.93 24.14 -13.31
CA GLN A 3 -2.72 24.15 -12.09
C GLN A 3 -3.32 22.76 -11.89
N ARG A 4 -2.86 22.06 -10.85
CA ARG A 4 -3.52 20.85 -10.36
C ARG A 4 -4.87 21.27 -9.79
N ALA A 5 -5.94 20.81 -10.43
CA ALA A 5 -7.27 20.85 -9.84
C ALA A 5 -7.24 20.01 -8.55
N VAL A 6 -7.23 20.70 -7.41
CA VAL A 6 -7.56 20.09 -6.12
C VAL A 6 -9.07 19.86 -6.14
N GLY A 7 -9.47 18.70 -6.68
CA GLY A 7 -10.85 18.25 -6.64
C GLY A 7 -11.25 18.02 -5.20
N GLY A 8 -12.17 18.83 -4.70
CA GLY A 8 -12.59 18.85 -3.30
C GLY A 8 -13.03 17.49 -2.75
N ASP A 9 -12.86 17.35 -1.44
CA ASP A 9 -13.35 16.28 -0.58
C ASP A 9 -14.84 16.00 -0.84
N LYS A 10 -15.12 15.11 -1.81
CA LYS A 10 -16.45 14.56 -2.03
C LYS A 10 -16.53 13.22 -1.31
N SER A 11 -17.08 13.27 -0.09
CA SER A 11 -17.75 12.18 0.63
C SER A 11 -17.22 10.80 0.28
N GLY A 12 -16.07 10.41 0.83
CA GLY A 12 -15.52 9.05 0.92
C GLY A 12 -15.99 7.94 -0.04
N ARG A 13 -16.26 8.22 -1.32
CA ARG A 13 -16.83 7.28 -2.30
C ARG A 13 -16.11 7.37 -3.64
N GLY A 14 -14.94 8.01 -3.66
CA GLY A 14 -14.11 8.12 -4.85
C GLY A 14 -13.31 6.83 -5.13
N LEU A 15 -12.81 6.69 -6.36
CA LEU A 15 -11.98 5.54 -6.78
C LEU A 15 -10.79 5.30 -5.85
N ARG A 16 -10.16 6.36 -5.31
CA ARG A 16 -9.07 6.25 -4.34
C ARG A 16 -9.47 5.43 -3.11
N GLN A 17 -10.66 5.67 -2.57
CA GLN A 17 -11.13 4.97 -1.37
C GLN A 17 -11.46 3.52 -1.67
N PHE A 18 -12.14 3.24 -2.78
CA PHE A 18 -12.38 1.86 -3.19
C PHE A 18 -11.09 1.11 -3.46
N SER A 19 -10.11 1.75 -4.11
CA SER A 19 -8.80 1.13 -4.37
C SER A 19 -8.07 0.79 -3.08
N MET A 20 -8.12 1.68 -2.09
CA MET A 20 -7.53 1.47 -0.77
C MET A 20 -8.21 0.29 -0.05
N LYS A 21 -9.55 0.28 -0.01
CA LYS A 21 -10.34 -0.78 0.62
C LYS A 21 -10.16 -2.15 -0.05
N VAL A 22 -10.11 -2.19 -1.38
CA VAL A 22 -9.82 -3.42 -2.15
C VAL A 22 -8.42 -3.95 -1.80
N CYS A 23 -7.42 -3.07 -1.73
CA CYS A 23 -6.06 -3.45 -1.37
C CYS A 23 -5.99 -4.06 0.04
N GLU A 24 -6.54 -3.36 1.04
CA GLU A 24 -6.61 -3.82 2.44
C GLU A 24 -7.29 -5.20 2.55
N LYS A 25 -8.38 -5.40 1.80
CA LYS A 25 -9.14 -6.66 1.87
C LYS A 25 -8.37 -7.83 1.26
N VAL A 26 -7.75 -7.63 0.09
CA VAL A 26 -6.96 -8.70 -0.54
C VAL A 26 -5.71 -9.02 0.29
N GLU A 27 -5.06 -8.01 0.87
CA GLU A 27 -3.91 -8.17 1.77
C GLU A 27 -4.27 -8.98 3.01
N SER A 28 -5.32 -8.58 3.73
CA SER A 28 -5.73 -9.24 4.99
C SER A 28 -6.19 -10.68 4.80
N LYS A 29 -6.82 -11.01 3.66
CA LYS A 29 -7.27 -12.36 3.35
C LYS A 29 -6.15 -13.25 2.80
N GLY A 30 -5.19 -12.68 2.09
CA GLY A 30 -4.14 -13.42 1.37
C GLY A 30 -4.64 -14.14 0.10
N ARG A 31 -5.81 -14.81 0.17
CA ARG A 31 -6.52 -15.40 -0.97
C ARG A 31 -8.01 -15.04 -0.93
N THR A 32 -8.57 -14.62 -2.06
CA THR A 32 -9.97 -14.21 -2.17
C THR A 32 -10.46 -14.33 -3.62
N ASN A 33 -11.66 -13.81 -3.92
CA ASN A 33 -12.20 -13.70 -5.26
C ASN A 33 -12.96 -12.39 -5.44
N TYR A 34 -13.27 -12.04 -6.69
CA TYR A 34 -13.96 -10.79 -7.01
C TYR A 34 -15.30 -10.60 -6.26
N ASN A 35 -16.13 -11.65 -6.20
CA ASN A 35 -17.47 -11.53 -5.59
C ASN A 35 -17.35 -11.27 -4.10
N GLU A 36 -16.49 -12.02 -3.41
CA GLU A 36 -16.23 -11.84 -1.98
C GLU A 36 -15.78 -10.41 -1.66
N VAL A 37 -14.80 -9.88 -2.39
CA VAL A 37 -14.34 -8.49 -2.20
C VAL A 37 -15.46 -7.48 -2.49
N ALA A 38 -16.21 -7.68 -3.57
CA ALA A 38 -17.28 -6.76 -3.95
C ALA A 38 -18.43 -6.76 -2.94
N ASP A 39 -18.89 -7.93 -2.52
CA ASP A 39 -20.04 -8.10 -1.63
C ASP A 39 -19.70 -7.56 -0.22
N GLU A 40 -18.48 -7.77 0.27
CA GLU A 40 -18.03 -7.18 1.54
C GLU A 40 -17.97 -5.65 1.49
N LEU A 41 -17.50 -5.06 0.39
CA LEU A 41 -17.50 -3.61 0.25
C LEU A 41 -18.90 -3.04 0.06
N VAL A 42 -19.81 -3.76 -0.60
CA VAL A 42 -21.22 -3.35 -0.68
C VAL A 42 -21.85 -3.34 0.70
N ALA A 43 -21.62 -4.38 1.51
CA ALA A 43 -22.12 -4.46 2.88
C ALA A 43 -21.55 -3.33 3.79
N GLU A 44 -20.24 -3.07 3.71
CA GLU A 44 -19.60 -2.00 4.51
C GLU A 44 -20.13 -0.60 4.19
N PHE A 45 -20.46 -0.33 2.92
CA PHE A 45 -20.91 0.99 2.48
C PHE A 45 -22.44 1.15 2.51
N ALA A 46 -23.19 0.07 2.68
CA ALA A 46 -24.64 0.07 2.85
C ALA A 46 -25.10 0.37 4.29
N ASP A 47 -24.17 0.49 5.26
CA ASP A 47 -24.49 0.68 6.68
C ASP A 47 -25.35 1.94 6.93
N PRO A 48 -26.54 1.83 7.58
CA PRO A 48 -27.50 2.92 7.79
C PRO A 48 -26.95 4.16 8.50
N SER A 49 -25.78 4.08 9.15
CA SER A 49 -25.12 5.22 9.78
C SER A 49 -24.81 6.36 8.78
N ASN A 50 -24.76 6.04 7.47
CA ASN A 50 -24.55 7.01 6.38
C ASN A 50 -25.83 7.69 5.85
N GLY A 51 -26.97 7.49 6.50
CA GLY A 51 -28.24 8.12 6.18
C GLY A 51 -29.24 7.20 5.47
N VAL A 52 -30.52 7.58 5.49
CA VAL A 52 -31.61 6.82 4.87
C VAL A 52 -31.44 6.86 3.34
N SER A 53 -31.01 5.73 2.78
CA SER A 53 -30.84 5.55 1.33
C SER A 53 -32.09 4.89 0.74
N THR A 54 -32.57 5.38 -0.41
CA THR A 54 -33.68 4.74 -1.12
C THR A 54 -33.23 3.42 -1.77
N PRO A 55 -34.15 2.48 -2.05
CA PRO A 55 -33.80 1.22 -2.73
C PRO A 55 -33.07 1.41 -4.07
N ASP A 56 -33.48 2.40 -4.85
CA ASP A 56 -32.83 2.73 -6.14
C ASP A 56 -31.38 3.21 -5.94
N GLN A 57 -31.14 3.96 -4.87
CA GLN A 57 -29.81 4.46 -4.54
C GLN A 57 -28.87 3.33 -4.09
N GLN A 58 -29.39 2.37 -3.31
CA GLN A 58 -28.63 1.18 -2.92
C GLN A 58 -28.22 0.34 -4.13
N GLN A 59 -29.13 0.15 -5.10
CA GLN A 59 -28.81 -0.60 -6.33
C GLN A 59 -27.78 0.13 -7.20
N TYR A 60 -27.85 1.46 -7.27
CA TYR A 60 -26.85 2.27 -7.97
C TYR A 60 -25.48 2.18 -7.30
N ASP A 61 -25.43 2.31 -5.97
CA ASP A 61 -24.21 2.24 -5.19
C ASP A 61 -23.57 0.85 -5.31
N GLU A 62 -24.33 -0.23 -5.26
CA GLU A 62 -23.82 -1.59 -5.51
C GLU A 62 -23.16 -1.71 -6.89
N LYS A 63 -23.84 -1.28 -7.95
CA LYS A 63 -23.29 -1.30 -9.32
C LYS A 63 -22.01 -0.46 -9.42
N ASN A 64 -21.98 0.69 -8.75
CA ASN A 64 -20.82 1.56 -8.72
C ASN A 64 -19.63 0.89 -8.02
N ILE A 65 -19.84 0.34 -6.82
CA ILE A 65 -18.82 -0.37 -6.04
C ILE A 65 -18.26 -1.52 -6.85
N ARG A 66 -19.13 -2.38 -7.40
CA ARG A 66 -18.73 -3.51 -8.26
C ARG A 66 -17.84 -3.07 -9.42
N ARG A 67 -18.18 -1.96 -10.10
CA ARG A 67 -17.36 -1.41 -11.19
C ARG A 67 -16.00 -0.92 -10.69
N ARG A 68 -15.95 -0.26 -9.54
CA ARG A 68 -14.72 0.28 -8.93
C ARG A 68 -13.79 -0.80 -8.42
N VAL A 69 -14.34 -1.91 -7.91
CA VAL A 69 -13.55 -3.10 -7.52
C VAL A 69 -12.79 -3.65 -8.71
N TYR A 70 -13.42 -3.77 -9.88
CA TYR A 70 -12.72 -4.19 -11.09
C TYR A 70 -11.59 -3.24 -11.50
N ASP A 71 -11.81 -1.92 -11.43
CA ASP A 71 -10.75 -0.93 -11.73
C ASP A 71 -9.54 -1.13 -10.81
N ALA A 72 -9.79 -1.25 -9.50
CA ALA A 72 -8.73 -1.42 -8.51
C ALA A 72 -7.97 -2.73 -8.72
N LEU A 73 -8.66 -3.86 -8.87
CA LEU A 73 -8.03 -5.16 -9.07
C LEU A 73 -7.18 -5.20 -10.34
N ASN A 74 -7.63 -4.59 -11.44
CA ASN A 74 -6.87 -4.57 -12.68
C ASN A 74 -5.56 -3.79 -12.54
N VAL A 75 -5.60 -2.65 -11.82
CA VAL A 75 -4.39 -1.87 -11.54
C VAL A 75 -3.47 -2.63 -10.58
N LEU A 76 -3.99 -3.22 -9.51
CA LEU A 76 -3.19 -4.01 -8.56
C LEU A 76 -2.51 -5.20 -9.25
N MET A 77 -3.19 -5.84 -10.20
CA MET A 77 -2.62 -6.91 -11.00
C MET A 77 -1.53 -6.39 -11.95
N ALA A 78 -1.76 -5.27 -12.63
CA ALA A 78 -0.77 -4.65 -13.52
C ALA A 78 0.48 -4.16 -12.77
N MET A 79 0.32 -3.80 -11.49
CA MET A 79 1.41 -3.41 -10.58
C MET A 79 2.09 -4.61 -9.90
N ASP A 80 1.70 -5.84 -10.26
CA ASP A 80 2.22 -7.10 -9.71
C ASP A 80 1.99 -7.29 -8.20
N ILE A 81 1.05 -6.54 -7.62
CA ILE A 81 0.71 -6.57 -6.18
C ILE A 81 -0.21 -7.76 -5.86
N ILE A 82 -0.98 -8.21 -6.84
CA ILE A 82 -1.85 -9.39 -6.74
C ILE A 82 -1.67 -10.27 -7.98
N SER A 83 -1.92 -11.57 -7.82
CA SER A 83 -2.10 -12.49 -8.95
C SER A 83 -3.56 -12.91 -9.06
N LYS A 84 -3.98 -13.32 -10.27
CA LYS A 84 -5.32 -13.84 -10.52
C LYS A 84 -5.26 -15.10 -11.38
N ASP A 85 -5.77 -16.21 -10.85
CA ASP A 85 -6.03 -17.42 -11.64
C ASP A 85 -7.54 -17.68 -11.68
N LYS A 86 -8.12 -17.56 -12.87
CA LYS A 86 -9.58 -17.63 -13.10
C LYS A 86 -10.35 -16.70 -12.16
N LYS A 87 -10.91 -17.25 -11.08
CA LYS A 87 -11.69 -16.55 -10.06
C LYS A 87 -10.89 -16.27 -8.78
N GLU A 88 -9.80 -17.00 -8.55
CA GLU A 88 -8.96 -16.83 -7.37
C GLU A 88 -8.02 -15.64 -7.56
N ILE A 89 -7.90 -14.83 -6.51
CA ILE A 89 -7.02 -13.67 -6.41
C ILE A 89 -6.11 -13.92 -5.20
N GLN A 90 -4.80 -13.80 -5.38
CA GLN A 90 -3.83 -13.96 -4.30
C GLN A 90 -3.00 -12.69 -4.10
N TRP A 91 -2.80 -12.30 -2.85
CA TRP A 91 -1.93 -11.20 -2.46
C TRP A 91 -0.46 -11.56 -2.70
N LYS A 92 0.28 -10.67 -3.38
CA LYS A 92 1.73 -10.80 -3.59
C LYS A 92 2.54 -9.86 -2.72
N GLY A 93 1.97 -8.70 -2.34
CA GLY A 93 2.65 -7.67 -1.57
C GLY A 93 2.90 -6.39 -2.36
N LEU A 94 3.19 -5.29 -1.66
CA LEU A 94 3.52 -4.02 -2.31
C LEU A 94 4.97 -4.04 -2.84
N PRO A 95 5.29 -3.33 -3.93
CA PRO A 95 6.57 -3.43 -4.64
C PRO A 95 7.82 -2.92 -3.88
N ARG A 96 7.75 -2.70 -2.57
CA ARG A 96 8.86 -2.27 -1.69
C ARG A 96 8.75 -2.78 -0.25
N THR A 97 7.89 -3.77 0.00
CA THR A 97 7.67 -4.33 1.34
C THR A 97 7.87 -5.84 1.34
N SER A 98 8.80 -6.34 0.53
CA SER A 98 9.18 -7.75 0.63
C SER A 98 10.13 -7.95 1.81
N LEU A 99 10.13 -9.14 2.42
CA LEU A 99 11.12 -9.49 3.45
C LEU A 99 12.56 -9.36 2.94
N SER A 100 12.76 -9.57 1.62
CA SER A 100 14.05 -9.37 0.94
C SER A 100 14.56 -7.95 1.08
N ASP A 101 13.69 -6.95 0.89
CA ASP A 101 14.05 -5.53 0.99
C ASP A 101 14.49 -5.17 2.42
N ILE A 102 13.84 -5.77 3.43
CA ILE A 102 14.21 -5.57 4.84
C ILE A 102 15.59 -6.18 5.12
N GLU A 103 15.90 -7.35 4.55
CA GLU A 103 17.20 -8.02 4.67
C GLU A 103 18.31 -7.18 4.00
N GLU A 104 18.05 -6.65 2.80
CA GLU A 104 18.97 -5.77 2.07
C GLU A 104 19.24 -4.47 2.83
N LEU A 105 18.19 -3.81 3.34
CA LEU A 105 18.32 -2.60 4.16
C LEU A 105 19.09 -2.87 5.46
N LYS A 106 18.89 -4.03 6.11
CA LYS A 106 19.68 -4.43 7.29
C LYS A 106 21.15 -4.63 6.94
N THR A 107 21.43 -5.24 5.79
CA THR A 107 22.79 -5.48 5.29
C THR A 107 23.49 -4.16 4.97
N GLU A 108 22.82 -3.25 4.26
CA GLU A 108 23.33 -1.91 3.97
C GLU A 108 23.59 -1.12 5.25
N ARG A 109 22.66 -1.16 6.21
CA ARG A 109 22.83 -0.52 7.53
C ARG A 109 24.07 -1.06 8.26
N LEU A 110 24.29 -2.37 8.24
CA LEU A 110 25.47 -2.99 8.85
C LEU A 110 26.76 -2.52 8.15
N GLY A 111 26.78 -2.51 6.82
CA GLY A 111 27.92 -2.04 6.03
C GLY A 111 28.26 -0.57 6.29
N LEU A 112 27.25 0.30 6.38
CA LEU A 112 27.43 1.70 6.73
C LEU A 112 27.98 1.87 8.14
N ARG A 113 27.47 1.10 9.10
CA ARG A 113 27.94 1.14 10.50
C ARG A 113 29.41 0.75 10.62
N ASN A 114 29.84 -0.31 9.94
CA ASN A 114 31.24 -0.74 9.91
C ASN A 114 32.16 0.31 9.25
N ARG A 115 31.67 1.00 8.21
CA ARG A 115 32.43 2.10 7.57
C ARG A 115 32.58 3.30 8.49
N ILE A 116 31.54 3.64 9.26
CA ILE A 116 31.60 4.70 10.27
C ILE A 116 32.63 4.32 11.33
N GLU A 117 32.55 3.11 11.88
CA GLU A 117 33.44 2.63 12.93
C GLU A 117 34.92 2.66 12.50
N LYS A 118 35.24 2.17 11.30
CA LYS A 118 36.61 2.25 10.74
C LYS A 118 37.11 3.68 10.60
N LYS A 119 36.26 4.59 10.11
CA LYS A 119 36.62 6.01 9.98
C LYS A 119 36.82 6.67 11.34
N THR A 120 35.99 6.32 12.33
CA THR A 120 36.12 6.82 13.70
C THR A 120 37.43 6.35 14.32
N ALA A 121 37.77 5.06 14.21
CA ALA A 121 39.02 4.52 14.73
C ALA A 121 40.24 5.18 14.07
N TYR A 122 40.21 5.35 12.74
CA TYR A 122 41.31 6.02 12.03
C TYR A 122 41.47 7.49 12.44
N LEU A 123 40.37 8.22 12.65
CA LEU A 123 40.44 9.58 13.16
C LEU A 123 41.02 9.64 14.58
N GLN A 124 40.67 8.69 15.45
CA GLN A 124 41.23 8.60 16.80
C GLN A 124 42.74 8.35 16.77
N GLU A 125 43.23 7.45 15.92
CA GLU A 125 44.67 7.23 15.75
C GLU A 125 45.41 8.49 15.27
N LEU A 126 44.82 9.21 14.30
CA LEU A 126 45.39 10.47 13.82
C LEU A 126 45.44 11.54 14.92
N GLU A 127 44.38 11.67 15.71
CA GLU A 127 44.33 12.60 16.85
C GLU A 127 45.39 12.26 17.91
N GLU A 128 45.62 10.98 18.18
CA GLU A 128 46.63 10.52 19.14
C GLU A 128 48.06 10.75 18.63
N GLN A 129 48.33 10.50 17.35
CA GLN A 129 49.63 10.82 16.73
C GLN A 129 49.93 12.32 16.79
N VAL A 130 48.95 13.18 16.51
CA VAL A 130 49.12 14.64 16.62
C VAL A 130 49.35 15.06 18.07
N ARG A 131 48.61 14.47 19.02
CA ARG A 131 48.75 14.78 20.45
C ARG A 131 50.11 14.36 20.99
N THR A 132 50.65 13.23 20.55
CA THR A 132 51.96 12.71 21.01
C THR A 132 53.15 13.39 20.31
N ALA A 133 52.92 14.07 19.19
CA ALA A 133 53.93 14.84 18.47
C ALA A 133 54.12 16.29 18.96
N LEU A 134 53.30 16.74 19.93
CA LEU A 134 53.38 18.05 20.61
C LEU A 134 53.92 17.90 22.02
#